data_AF-A0A3B9PV74-F1
#
_entry.id   AF-A0A3B9PV74-F1
#
_cell.length_a   1.000
_cell.length_b   1.000
_cell.length_c   1.000
_cell.angle_alpha   90.00
_cell.angle_beta   90.00
_cell.angle_gamma   90.00
#
_symmetry.space_group_name_H-M   'P 1'
#
loop_
_entity.id
_entity.type
_entity.pdbx_description
1 polymer ?
#
loop_
_entity_poly.entity_id
_entity_poly.type
_entity_poly.pdbx_seq_one_letter_code
_entity_poly.pdbx_strand_id
1 'polypeptide(L)'
;MFKNIPFNRVEWVTSGFLIFTAILTVTAVPYYLWTYGWDWFLFGVFLFFYISTGMSITVGYHRLFSHKAFQAKWPVKLYVLLFGAAAFENSAIWWSSEHRKHHKHVDTDDDPYDITKGFFWAH
;
A
#
# COMPACT_ATOMS: atom_id res chain seq x y z
N MET A 1 -1.34 -14.72 19.02
CA MET A 1 -1.42 -13.73 17.93
C MET A 1 -0.32 -13.91 16.89
N PHE A 2 0.95 -14.12 17.27
CA PHE A 2 2.09 -14.22 16.34
C PHE A 2 2.65 -15.64 16.12
N LYS A 3 1.90 -16.69 16.49
CA LYS A 3 2.44 -18.07 16.53
C LYS A 3 2.85 -18.62 15.15
N ASN A 4 2.31 -18.06 14.07
CA ASN A 4 2.52 -18.53 12.70
C ASN A 4 3.46 -17.63 11.87
N ILE A 5 4.11 -16.63 12.48
CA ILE A 5 4.99 -15.72 11.74
C ILE A 5 6.42 -16.29 11.67
N PRO A 6 6.93 -16.61 10.48
CA PRO A 6 8.29 -17.06 10.28
C PRO A 6 9.24 -15.86 10.35
N PHE A 7 9.65 -15.48 11.56
CA PHE A 7 10.54 -14.33 11.79
C PHE A 7 11.85 -14.38 11.01
N ASN A 8 12.29 -15.57 10.59
CA ASN A 8 13.45 -15.77 9.74
C ASN A 8 13.24 -15.37 8.28
N ARG A 9 12.00 -15.15 7.84
CA ARG A 9 11.64 -14.71 6.47
C ARG A 9 11.18 -13.26 6.42
N VAL A 10 11.29 -12.52 7.53
CA VAL A 10 10.87 -11.13 7.59
C VAL A 10 11.85 -10.26 6.82
N GLU A 11 11.32 -9.45 5.90
CA GLU A 11 12.07 -8.42 5.18
C GLU A 11 12.26 -7.19 6.08
N TRP A 12 13.27 -7.26 6.95
CA TRP A 12 13.49 -6.28 8.02
C TRP A 12 13.67 -4.84 7.55
N VAL A 13 14.14 -4.61 6.33
CA VAL A 13 14.25 -3.27 5.75
C VAL A 13 12.86 -2.68 5.54
N THR A 14 11.97 -3.42 4.86
CA THR A 14 10.59 -2.98 4.59
C THR A 14 9.78 -2.92 5.89
N SER A 15 9.89 -3.94 6.74
CA SER A 15 9.19 -3.95 8.04
C SER A 15 9.65 -2.80 8.93
N GLY A 16 10.95 -2.52 8.99
CA GLY A 16 11.50 -1.39 9.74
C GLY A 16 10.99 -0.05 9.22
N PHE A 17 10.96 0.13 7.89
CA PHE A 17 10.39 1.33 7.26
C PHE A 17 8.91 1.53 7.63
N LEU A 18 8.09 0.48 7.51
CA LEU A 18 6.65 0.56 7.82
C LEU A 18 6.39 0.80 9.31
N ILE A 19 7.11 0.12 10.21
CA ILE A 19 6.98 0.33 11.66
C ILE A 19 7.39 1.76 12.03
N PHE A 20 8.53 2.23 11.52
CA PHE A 20 9.02 3.57 11.80
C PHE A 20 8.06 4.66 11.31
N THR A 21 7.58 4.55 10.06
CA THR A 21 6.62 5.51 9.50
C THR A 21 5.28 5.50 10.23
N ALA A 22 4.80 4.32 10.66
CA ALA A 22 3.60 4.20 11.49
C ALA A 22 3.79 4.91 12.85
N ILE A 23 4.91 4.67 13.54
CA ILE A 23 5.23 5.32 14.82
C ILE A 23 5.28 6.84 14.65
N LEU A 24 5.97 7.35 13.63
CA LEU A 24 6.01 8.79 13.34
C LEU A 24 4.61 9.35 13.07
N THR A 25 3.79 8.63 12.32
CA THR A 25 2.43 9.07 12.01
C THR A 25 1.58 9.18 13.27
N VAL A 26 1.65 8.21 14.18
CA VAL A 26 0.82 8.24 15.42
C VAL A 26 1.39 9.13 16.53
N THR A 27 2.64 9.60 16.43
CA THR A 27 3.29 10.43 17.45
C THR A 27 3.61 11.85 16.97
N ALA A 28 4.41 11.98 15.91
CA ALA A 28 4.91 13.26 15.42
C ALA A 28 3.81 14.10 14.77
N VAL A 29 2.85 13.48 14.07
CA VAL A 29 1.74 14.23 13.45
C VAL A 29 0.82 14.85 14.52
N PRO A 30 0.29 14.11 15.52
CA PRO A 30 -0.48 14.74 16.60
C PRO A 30 0.32 15.81 17.37
N TYR A 31 1.60 15.56 17.64
CA TYR A 31 2.46 16.54 18.31
C TYR A 31 2.62 17.83 17.48
N TYR A 32 2.84 17.69 16.16
CA TYR A 32 2.91 18.83 15.25
C TYR A 32 1.60 19.61 15.25
N LEU A 33 0.47 18.92 15.11
CA LEU A 33 -0.86 19.55 15.08
C LEU A 33 -1.20 20.25 16.41
N TRP A 34 -0.78 19.68 17.55
CA TRP A 34 -0.93 20.32 18.85
C TRP A 34 -0.09 21.59 18.98
N THR A 35 1.16 21.55 18.50
CA THR A 35 2.14 22.62 18.70
C THR A 35 1.96 23.77 17.72
N TYR A 36 1.68 23.46 16.45
CA TYR A 36 1.65 24.42 15.34
C TYR A 36 0.25 24.62 14.76
N GLY A 37 -0.73 23.81 15.16
CA GLY A 37 -2.08 23.82 14.59
C GLY A 37 -2.15 23.15 13.21
N TRP A 38 -3.28 23.34 12.54
CA TRP A 38 -3.51 22.91 11.17
C TRP A 38 -4.08 24.07 10.36
N ASP A 39 -3.91 24.00 9.04
CA ASP A 39 -4.50 24.95 8.11
C ASP A 39 -5.12 24.23 6.91
N TRP A 40 -5.91 24.98 6.15
CA TRP A 40 -6.61 24.46 4.97
C TRP A 40 -5.68 23.99 3.85
N PHE A 41 -4.47 24.55 3.77
CA PHE A 41 -3.49 24.11 2.78
C PHE A 41 -2.94 22.73 3.14
N LEU A 42 -2.54 22.51 4.39
CA LEU A 42 -2.10 21.21 4.90
C LEU A 42 -3.18 20.15 4.70
N PHE A 43 -4.43 20.48 5.04
CA PHE A 43 -5.56 19.58 4.82
C PHE A 43 -5.78 19.28 3.33
N GLY A 44 -5.66 20.30 2.46
CA GLY A 44 -5.77 20.14 1.01
C GLY A 44 -4.70 19.22 0.42
N VAL A 45 -3.45 19.37 0.85
CA VAL A 45 -2.33 18.50 0.45
C VAL A 45 -2.57 17.07 0.94
N PHE A 46 -2.97 16.89 2.20
CA PHE A 46 -3.33 15.57 2.74
C PHE A 46 -4.41 14.90 1.88
N LEU A 47 -5.52 15.59 1.63
CA LEU A 47 -6.64 15.04 0.87
C LEU A 47 -6.24 14.70 -0.56
N PHE A 48 -5.45 15.57 -1.21
CA PHE A 48 -4.92 15.33 -2.55
C PHE A 48 -4.08 14.05 -2.60
N PHE A 49 -3.12 13.89 -1.68
CA PHE A 49 -2.27 12.69 -1.68
C PHE A 49 -3.05 11.44 -1.30
N TYR A 50 -3.92 11.51 -0.28
CA TYR A 50 -4.76 10.38 0.13
C TYR A 50 -5.60 9.83 -1.02
N ILE A 51 -6.26 10.71 -1.78
CA ILE A 51 -7.04 10.32 -2.95
C ILE A 51 -6.13 9.83 -4.08
N SER A 52 -5.05 10.56 -4.37
CA SER A 52 -4.17 10.25 -5.51
C SER A 52 -3.47 8.91 -5.37
N THR A 53 -2.92 8.60 -4.19
CA THR A 53 -2.26 7.31 -3.91
C THR A 53 -3.29 6.18 -3.87
N GLY A 54 -4.39 6.35 -3.14
CA GLY A 54 -5.45 5.33 -3.03
C GLY A 54 -6.10 4.98 -4.38
N MET A 55 -6.36 5.98 -5.23
CA MET A 55 -6.87 5.76 -6.58
C MET A 55 -5.82 5.14 -7.50
N SER A 56 -4.53 5.43 -7.30
CA SER A 56 -3.46 4.81 -8.07
C SER A 56 -3.33 3.31 -7.79
N ILE A 57 -3.55 2.88 -6.55
CA ILE A 57 -3.64 1.45 -6.23
C ILE A 57 -4.94 0.85 -6.77
N THR A 58 -6.09 1.45 -6.45
CA THR A 58 -7.41 0.88 -6.78
C THR A 58 -7.71 0.86 -8.28
N VAL A 59 -7.49 1.97 -8.98
CA VAL A 59 -7.78 2.10 -10.41
C VAL A 59 -6.56 1.72 -11.25
N GLY A 60 -5.36 2.08 -10.81
CA GLY A 60 -4.12 1.79 -11.52
C GLY A 60 -3.63 0.36 -11.31
N TYR A 61 -3.01 0.08 -10.17
CA TYR A 61 -2.30 -1.18 -9.94
C TYR A 61 -3.27 -2.36 -10.00
N HIS A 62 -4.41 -2.25 -9.33
CA HIS A 62 -5.44 -3.28 -9.27
C HIS A 62 -6.20 -3.44 -10.59
N ARG A 63 -7.05 -2.47 -10.98
CA ARG A 63 -7.96 -2.65 -12.12
C ARG A 63 -7.26 -2.56 -13.49
N LEU A 64 -6.43 -1.54 -13.70
CA LEU A 64 -5.78 -1.30 -14.99
C LEU A 64 -4.62 -2.27 -15.25
N PHE A 65 -3.70 -2.44 -14.29
CA PHE A 65 -2.48 -3.23 -14.51
C PHE A 65 -2.66 -4.71 -14.21
N SER A 66 -3.31 -5.07 -13.09
CA SER A 66 -3.46 -6.47 -12.68
C SER A 66 -4.58 -7.18 -13.45
N HIS A 67 -5.80 -6.63 -13.44
CA HIS A 67 -6.96 -7.26 -14.08
C HIS A 67 -7.19 -6.88 -15.55
N LYS A 68 -6.49 -5.87 -16.07
CA LYS A 68 -6.71 -5.35 -17.44
C LYS A 68 -8.18 -5.01 -17.70
N ALA A 69 -8.90 -4.52 -16.68
CA ALA A 69 -10.34 -4.28 -16.74
C ALA A 69 -10.74 -3.20 -17.77
N PHE A 70 -9.82 -2.31 -18.14
CA PHE A 70 -10.00 -1.29 -19.17
C PHE A 70 -8.65 -0.90 -19.77
N GLN A 71 -8.69 -0.17 -20.89
CA GLN A 71 -7.52 0.44 -21.52
C GLN A 71 -7.47 1.93 -21.19
N ALA A 72 -6.27 2.44 -20.87
CA ALA A 72 -6.06 3.85 -20.55
C ALA A 72 -5.00 4.47 -21.45
N LYS A 73 -5.20 5.75 -21.80
CA LYS A 73 -4.19 6.57 -22.50
C LYS A 73 -3.02 6.89 -21.58
N TRP A 74 -1.90 7.33 -22.17
CA TRP A 74 -0.65 7.56 -21.44
C TRP A 74 -0.75 8.53 -20.25
N PRO A 75 -1.57 9.61 -20.25
CA PRO A 75 -1.61 10.53 -19.10
C PRO A 75 -2.15 9.85 -17.85
N VAL A 76 -3.17 9.00 -18.00
CA VAL A 76 -3.74 8.22 -16.90
C VAL A 76 -2.72 7.20 -16.41
N LYS A 77 -2.04 6.51 -17.32
CA LYS A 77 -0.97 5.55 -16.96
C LYS A 77 0.16 6.23 -16.20
N LEU A 78 0.59 7.42 -16.63
CA LEU A 78 1.62 8.19 -15.95
C LEU A 78 1.16 8.62 -14.56
N TYR A 79 -0.06 9.17 -14.44
CA TYR A 79 -0.63 9.60 -13.17
C TYR A 79 -0.64 8.45 -12.14
N VAL A 80 -1.20 7.29 -12.51
CA VAL A 80 -1.30 6.16 -11.57
C VAL A 80 0.05 5.51 -11.26
N LEU A 81 1.04 5.63 -12.15
CA LEU A 81 2.40 5.14 -11.88
C LEU A 81 3.15 6.08 -10.93
N LEU A 82 3.03 7.40 -11.11
CA LEU A 82 3.64 8.41 -10.25
C LEU A 82 3.08 8.36 -8.83
N PHE A 83 1.76 8.43 -8.69
CA PHE A 83 1.12 8.42 -7.37
C PHE A 83 1.02 7.02 -6.77
N GLY A 84 1.07 5.96 -7.58
CA GLY A 84 1.23 4.59 -7.09
C GLY A 84 2.59 4.36 -6.44
N ALA A 85 3.66 4.96 -7.00
CA ALA A 85 4.98 4.92 -6.36
C ALA A 85 5.00 5.63 -5.00
N ALA A 86 4.20 6.70 -4.85
CA ALA A 86 4.02 7.42 -3.59
C ALA A 86 3.15 6.67 -2.56
N ALA A 87 2.53 5.53 -2.91
CA ALA A 87 1.78 4.68 -1.99
C ALA A 87 2.67 3.71 -1.19
N PHE A 88 3.93 3.53 -1.61
CA PHE A 88 4.89 2.61 -0.98
C PHE A 88 4.46 1.11 -0.96
N GLU A 89 3.64 0.67 -1.91
CA GLU A 89 3.20 -0.74 -2.04
C GLU A 89 4.00 -1.52 -3.09
N ASN A 90 5.33 -1.37 -3.13
CA ASN A 90 6.20 -1.90 -4.19
C ASN A 90 5.89 -1.35 -5.60
N SER A 91 6.66 -1.82 -6.60
CA SER A 91 6.46 -1.41 -7.99
C SER A 91 5.15 -1.96 -8.56
N ALA A 92 4.58 -1.28 -9.56
CA ALA A 92 3.39 -1.74 -10.27
C ALA A 92 3.52 -3.17 -10.84
N ILE A 93 4.72 -3.55 -11.28
CA ILE A 93 4.99 -4.90 -11.81
C ILE A 93 4.91 -5.93 -10.69
N TRP A 94 5.59 -5.66 -9.56
CA TRP A 94 5.58 -6.56 -8.41
C TRP A 94 4.17 -6.70 -7.83
N TRP A 95 3.51 -5.57 -7.55
CA TRP A 95 2.15 -5.55 -7.01
C TRP A 95 1.19 -6.33 -7.92
N SER A 96 1.22 -6.08 -9.24
CA SER A 96 0.37 -6.82 -10.18
C SER A 96 0.72 -8.31 -10.30
N SER A 97 1.97 -8.69 -10.12
CA SER A 97 2.39 -10.10 -10.09
C SER A 97 1.79 -10.80 -8.86
N GLU A 98 2.02 -10.25 -7.67
CA GLU A 98 1.54 -10.85 -6.41
C GLU A 98 0.01 -10.86 -6.35
N HIS A 99 -0.65 -9.80 -6.80
CA HIS A 99 -2.12 -9.75 -6.86
C HIS A 99 -2.71 -10.84 -7.76
N ARG A 100 -2.08 -11.13 -8.90
CA ARG A 100 -2.51 -12.23 -9.78
C ARG A 100 -2.22 -13.60 -9.17
N LYS A 101 -1.13 -13.76 -8.43
CA LYS A 101 -0.85 -15.00 -7.69
C LYS A 101 -1.90 -15.24 -6.61
N HIS A 102 -2.22 -14.20 -5.82
CA HIS A 102 -3.30 -14.22 -4.83
C HIS A 102 -4.61 -14.69 -5.48
N HIS A 103 -5.09 -14.03 -6.53
CA HIS A 103 -6.34 -14.43 -7.20
C HIS A 103 -6.31 -15.84 -7.80
N LYS A 104 -5.14 -16.34 -8.22
CA LYS A 104 -5.01 -17.68 -8.80
C LYS A 104 -4.99 -18.78 -7.74
N HIS A 105 -4.45 -18.50 -6.56
CA HIS A 105 -4.18 -19.49 -5.52
C HIS A 105 -4.81 -19.13 -4.17
N VAL A 106 -5.91 -18.35 -4.17
CA VAL A 106 -6.60 -17.85 -2.97
C VAL A 106 -6.73 -18.93 -1.90
N ASP A 107 -6.36 -18.59 -0.66
CA ASP A 107 -6.47 -19.44 0.52
C ASP A 107 -5.71 -20.78 0.41
N THR A 108 -4.62 -20.78 -0.37
CA THR A 108 -3.65 -21.89 -0.42
C THR A 108 -2.26 -21.42 0.01
N ASP A 109 -1.32 -22.36 0.17
CA ASP A 109 0.05 -22.04 0.54
C ASP A 109 0.80 -21.16 -0.47
N ASP A 110 0.34 -21.12 -1.73
CA ASP A 110 0.89 -20.28 -2.80
C ASP A 110 0.29 -18.86 -2.84
N ASP A 111 -0.70 -18.56 -1.98
CA ASP A 111 -1.24 -17.21 -1.81
C ASP A 111 -0.29 -16.37 -0.93
N PRO A 112 0.29 -15.26 -1.46
CA PRO A 112 1.14 -14.40 -0.64
C PRO A 112 0.40 -13.78 0.56
N TYR A 113 -0.94 -13.67 0.53
CA TYR A 113 -1.76 -13.01 1.55
C TYR A 113 -2.76 -13.97 2.21
N ASP A 114 -2.45 -15.26 2.25
CA ASP A 114 -3.31 -16.32 2.79
C ASP A 114 -3.88 -15.98 4.19
N ILE A 115 -5.20 -15.73 4.24
CA ILE A 115 -5.89 -15.37 5.49
C ILE A 115 -6.00 -16.53 6.46
N THR A 116 -5.88 -17.78 5.97
CA THR A 116 -5.95 -18.98 6.82
C THR A 116 -4.76 -19.07 7.78
N LYS A 117 -3.64 -18.39 7.47
CA LYS A 117 -2.47 -18.23 8.35
C LYS A 117 -2.69 -17.19 9.46
N GLY A 118 -3.75 -16.38 9.36
CA GLY A 118 -4.22 -15.44 10.38
C GLY A 118 -4.12 -13.96 9.98
N PHE A 119 -4.81 -13.09 10.74
CA PHE A 119 -4.91 -11.65 10.44
C PHE A 119 -3.55 -10.96 10.22
N PHE A 120 -2.57 -11.17 11.10
CA PHE A 120 -1.25 -10.54 11.01
C PHE A 120 -0.36 -11.10 9.90
N TRP A 121 -0.74 -12.20 9.26
CA TRP A 121 -0.07 -12.69 8.06
C TRP A 121 -0.59 -11.97 6.82
N ALA A 122 -1.90 -11.82 6.72
CA ALA A 122 -2.57 -11.22 5.57
C ALA A 122 -2.59 -9.68 5.60
N HIS A 123 -2.34 -9.06 6.76
CA HIS A 123 -2.29 -7.61 6.97
C HIS A 123 -0.86 -7.12 7.16
#